data_AF-A0A2V8DZ89-F1
#
_entry.id   AF-A0A2V8DZ89-F1
#
_cell.length_a   1.000
_cell.length_b   1.000
_cell.length_c   1.000
_cell.angle_alpha   90.00
_cell.angle_beta   90.00
_cell.angle_gamma   90.00
#
_symmetry.space_group_name_H-M   'P 1'
#
loop_
_entity.id
_entity.type
_entity.pdbx_description
1 polymer ?
#
loop_
_entity_poly.entity_id
_entity_poly.type
_entity_poly.pdbx_seq_one_letter_code
_entity_poly.pdbx_strand_id
1 'polypeptide(L)'
;MGGVRLPAGLTPEATMARTCSKFVWTAGLVVCAVLPVSSQPRDPRQFGSPAALTCDAAQIKPDSYALATRVQASIVTEDRSRWWERFSIAKGADDLRDLNWGSLFAAERAVELDPHNLLAHAVLARQDVLLGLSASRAEAEWRAVLDNGGAVVWTATLYDVDVKSYFIVAFDRLALRVYRFGELAHPFGTHLGMPKFPGSDRERLWRAWAGCVDAKARPEASVPWSDVREIKAGNWVLEFKLAQKIIVGSDGGKRKELDVIKMNLHGGTPTLETHVSRDPIDPWNIDVRTMGIGPLAYQERVRRTLVKFVDPDGRIALPKASRSAGW
;
A
#
# COMPACT_ATOMS: atom_id res chain seq x y z
N MET A 1 -29.15 -6.30 -61.50
CA MET A 1 -30.47 -6.13 -62.16
C MET A 1 -31.54 -6.29 -61.10
N GLY A 2 -32.44 -5.29 -60.99
CA GLY A 2 -33.79 -5.34 -60.37
C GLY A 2 -33.90 -5.79 -58.91
N GLY A 3 -34.62 -5.12 -58.01
CA GLY A 3 -35.59 -4.05 -58.14
C GLY A 3 -36.44 -4.01 -56.85
N VAL A 4 -36.41 -2.87 -56.20
CA VAL A 4 -37.34 -2.24 -55.25
C VAL A 4 -38.74 -2.87 -55.09
N ARG A 5 -39.24 -2.94 -53.84
CA ARG A 5 -40.60 -2.48 -53.45
C ARG A 5 -40.71 -2.16 -51.95
N LEU A 6 -41.01 -0.89 -51.67
CA LEU A 6 -41.57 -0.35 -50.42
C LEU A 6 -43.08 -0.68 -50.32
N PRO A 7 -43.68 -0.43 -49.15
CA PRO A 7 -44.72 0.62 -49.06
C PRO A 7 -44.34 1.63 -47.95
N ALA A 8 -44.29 2.95 -48.19
CA ALA A 8 -45.37 3.90 -48.46
C ALA A 8 -46.27 4.16 -47.24
N GLY A 9 -46.14 5.36 -46.64
CA GLY A 9 -47.03 5.85 -45.58
C GLY A 9 -46.49 7.08 -44.84
N LEU A 10 -46.52 8.25 -45.47
CA LEU A 10 -46.07 9.58 -45.01
C LEU A 10 -47.01 10.22 -43.95
N THR A 11 -46.41 10.75 -42.86
CA THR A 11 -46.47 12.13 -42.25
C THR A 11 -47.71 13.04 -42.48
N PRO A 12 -48.07 14.03 -41.60
CA PRO A 12 -47.12 15.10 -41.18
C PRO A 12 -47.34 15.93 -39.89
N GLU A 13 -46.31 16.78 -39.64
CA GLU A 13 -46.30 18.10 -38.99
C GLU A 13 -46.42 18.26 -37.46
N ALA A 14 -45.35 18.78 -36.84
CA ALA A 14 -45.40 19.96 -35.96
C ALA A 14 -43.98 20.52 -35.67
N THR A 15 -43.63 21.56 -36.45
CA THR A 15 -43.16 22.89 -36.04
C THR A 15 -42.06 23.07 -34.97
N MET A 16 -40.98 23.72 -35.43
CA MET A 16 -39.96 24.44 -34.66
C MET A 16 -40.54 25.36 -33.56
N ALA A 17 -39.86 25.41 -32.41
CA ALA A 17 -39.72 26.64 -31.64
C ALA A 17 -38.37 26.69 -30.91
N ARG A 18 -37.47 27.52 -31.44
CA ARG A 18 -36.35 28.11 -30.70
C ARG A 18 -36.92 29.19 -29.80
N THR A 19 -36.53 29.22 -28.53
CA THR A 19 -36.70 30.41 -27.70
C THR A 19 -35.40 30.73 -26.98
N CYS A 20 -34.77 31.79 -27.48
CA CYS A 20 -33.75 32.58 -26.81
C CYS A 20 -34.48 33.49 -25.82
N SER A 21 -33.96 33.67 -24.59
CA SER A 21 -34.32 34.83 -23.76
C SER A 21 -33.15 35.20 -22.86
N LYS A 22 -32.68 36.44 -23.03
CA LYS A 22 -31.65 37.12 -22.24
C LYS A 22 -32.29 37.80 -21.02
N PHE A 23 -31.53 37.81 -19.91
CA PHE A 23 -31.39 38.83 -18.84
C PHE A 23 -32.59 39.66 -18.37
N VAL A 24 -32.78 39.76 -17.04
CA VAL A 24 -32.69 41.01 -16.23
C VAL A 24 -32.59 40.66 -14.72
N TRP A 25 -31.72 41.38 -14.01
CA TRP A 25 -31.55 41.41 -12.56
C TRP A 25 -32.70 42.14 -11.84
N THR A 26 -33.14 41.66 -10.68
CA THR A 26 -33.60 42.55 -9.59
C THR A 26 -33.60 41.84 -8.24
N ALA A 27 -33.13 42.58 -7.23
CA ALA A 27 -32.91 42.17 -5.86
C ALA A 27 -34.22 41.90 -5.08
N GLY A 28 -34.17 40.95 -4.15
CA GLY A 28 -35.23 40.71 -3.15
C GLY A 28 -34.59 40.34 -1.82
N LEU A 29 -34.77 41.21 -0.83
CA LEU A 29 -34.30 41.08 0.55
C LEU A 29 -34.67 39.73 1.17
N VAL A 30 -33.69 39.08 1.81
CA VAL A 30 -33.96 38.06 2.84
C VAL A 30 -33.62 38.69 4.19
N VAL A 31 -34.66 38.88 5.00
CA VAL A 31 -34.59 39.33 6.39
C VAL A 31 -33.98 38.20 7.21
N CYS A 32 -32.79 38.44 7.79
CA CYS A 32 -32.18 37.57 8.78
C CYS A 32 -32.99 37.62 10.09
N ALA A 33 -33.75 36.56 10.39
CA ALA A 33 -34.22 36.30 11.74
C ALA A 33 -33.05 35.72 12.56
N VAL A 34 -32.47 36.56 13.42
CA VAL A 34 -31.46 36.15 14.41
C VAL A 34 -32.19 35.39 15.52
N LEU A 35 -32.07 34.07 15.51
CA LEU A 35 -32.40 33.25 16.69
C LEU A 35 -31.19 33.29 17.64
N PRO A 36 -31.37 33.52 18.95
CA PRO A 36 -30.28 33.41 19.91
C PRO A 36 -29.92 31.93 20.06
N VAL A 37 -28.89 31.48 19.34
CA VAL A 37 -28.19 30.24 19.67
C VAL A 37 -27.45 30.51 20.98
N SER A 38 -28.04 30.09 22.09
CA SER A 38 -27.35 29.95 23.36
C SER A 38 -26.21 28.95 23.17
N SER A 39 -25.02 29.47 22.89
CA SER A 39 -23.76 28.74 22.93
C SER A 39 -23.45 28.39 24.38
N GLN A 40 -23.95 27.24 24.84
CA GLN A 40 -23.32 26.59 25.98
C GLN A 40 -21.90 26.20 25.53
N PRO A 41 -20.84 26.67 26.22
CA PRO A 41 -19.51 26.18 25.94
C PRO A 41 -19.51 24.68 26.25
N ARG A 42 -19.32 23.85 25.21
CA ARG A 42 -18.98 22.43 25.41
C ARG A 42 -17.68 22.41 26.21
N ASP A 43 -17.77 21.89 27.42
CA ASP A 43 -16.62 21.64 28.28
C ASP A 43 -15.63 20.74 27.51
N PRO A 44 -14.38 21.19 27.24
CA PRO A 44 -13.36 20.38 26.55
C PRO A 44 -13.02 19.06 27.26
N ARG A 45 -13.53 18.85 28.48
CA ARG A 45 -13.31 17.66 29.31
C ARG A 45 -14.28 16.50 29.03
N GLN A 46 -15.16 16.63 28.03
CA GLN A 46 -16.07 15.56 27.57
C GLN A 46 -15.58 14.79 26.34
N PHE A 47 -14.33 14.96 25.91
CA PHE A 47 -13.66 13.91 25.14
C PHE A 47 -13.21 12.85 26.14
N GLY A 48 -14.02 11.79 26.30
CA GLY A 48 -13.47 10.55 26.85
C GLY A 48 -12.19 10.23 26.09
N SER A 49 -11.15 9.77 26.79
CA SER A 49 -9.91 9.32 26.14
C SER A 49 -10.30 8.47 24.92
N PRO A 50 -9.81 8.79 23.70
CA PRO A 50 -10.11 7.95 22.55
C PRO A 50 -9.77 6.52 22.95
N ALA A 51 -10.77 5.62 22.90
CA ALA A 51 -10.54 4.27 23.37
C ALA A 51 -9.36 3.69 22.56
N ALA A 52 -8.41 3.08 23.28
CA ALA A 52 -7.17 2.62 22.68
C ALA A 52 -7.46 1.71 21.49
N LEU A 53 -6.68 1.85 20.42
CA LEU A 53 -6.79 0.94 19.28
C LEU A 53 -6.39 -0.46 19.74
N THR A 54 -7.06 -1.48 19.21
CA THR A 54 -6.87 -2.87 19.67
C THR A 54 -6.65 -3.83 18.51
N CYS A 55 -5.85 -4.87 18.78
CA CYS A 55 -5.72 -6.04 17.93
C CYS A 55 -6.71 -7.17 18.32
N ASP A 56 -7.42 -7.03 19.45
CA ASP A 56 -8.31 -8.08 19.94
C ASP A 56 -9.56 -8.21 19.06
N ALA A 57 -9.67 -9.34 18.35
CA ALA A 57 -10.79 -9.60 17.45
C ALA A 57 -12.14 -9.62 18.17
N ALA A 58 -12.18 -9.95 19.48
CA ALA A 58 -13.41 -9.93 20.25
C ALA A 58 -13.91 -8.51 20.56
N GLN A 59 -13.03 -7.50 20.44
CA GLN A 59 -13.33 -6.09 20.70
C GLN A 59 -13.53 -5.28 19.41
N ILE A 60 -13.36 -5.90 18.24
CA ILE A 60 -13.49 -5.26 16.93
C ILE A 60 -14.80 -5.71 16.29
N LYS A 61 -15.51 -4.80 15.62
CA LYS A 61 -16.69 -5.18 14.84
C LYS A 61 -16.33 -6.24 13.79
N PRO A 62 -17.06 -7.36 13.70
CA PRO A 62 -16.71 -8.48 12.81
C PRO A 62 -16.49 -8.08 11.35
N ASP A 63 -17.30 -7.16 10.81
CA ASP A 63 -17.17 -6.69 9.43
C ASP A 63 -15.92 -5.84 9.21
N SER A 64 -15.58 -4.97 10.17
CA SER A 64 -14.34 -4.19 10.14
C SER A 64 -13.11 -5.10 10.21
N TYR A 65 -13.17 -6.10 11.10
CA TYR A 65 -12.12 -7.11 11.21
C TYR A 65 -11.93 -7.91 9.92
N ALA A 66 -13.03 -8.34 9.28
CA ALA A 66 -12.99 -9.07 8.02
C ALA A 66 -12.37 -8.24 6.88
N LEU A 67 -12.68 -6.93 6.81
CA LEU A 67 -12.11 -6.01 5.83
C LEU A 67 -10.58 -5.84 5.98
N ALA A 68 -10.10 -5.82 7.22
CA ALA A 68 -8.67 -5.70 7.53
C ALA A 68 -7.89 -7.03 7.40
N THR A 69 -8.59 -8.17 7.26
CA THR A 69 -7.96 -9.51 7.20
C THR A 69 -8.40 -10.30 5.96
N ARG A 70 -9.57 -10.95 6.02
CA ARG A 70 -10.07 -11.87 4.99
C ARG A 70 -10.23 -11.19 3.63
N VAL A 71 -10.69 -9.95 3.60
CA VAL A 71 -10.83 -9.19 2.34
C VAL A 71 -9.45 -8.82 1.78
N GLN A 72 -8.47 -8.47 2.63
CA GLN A 72 -7.09 -8.27 2.17
C GLN A 72 -6.53 -9.56 1.54
N ALA A 73 -6.88 -10.72 2.10
CA ALA A 73 -6.52 -12.01 1.53
C ALA A 73 -7.12 -12.21 0.15
N SER A 74 -8.43 -11.99 0.00
CA SER A 74 -9.13 -12.09 -1.28
C SER A 74 -8.55 -11.11 -2.29
N ILE A 75 -8.30 -9.86 -1.89
CA ILE A 75 -7.61 -8.88 -2.73
C ILE A 75 -6.30 -9.49 -3.22
N VAL A 76 -5.41 -9.97 -2.37
CA VAL A 76 -4.10 -10.45 -2.86
C VAL A 76 -4.14 -11.76 -3.64
N THR A 77 -5.12 -12.63 -3.37
CA THR A 77 -5.14 -13.99 -3.93
C THR A 77 -6.08 -14.19 -5.11
N GLU A 78 -7.00 -13.27 -5.35
CA GLU A 78 -7.94 -13.35 -6.46
C GLU A 78 -7.24 -13.26 -7.82
N ASP A 79 -7.62 -14.17 -8.73
CA ASP A 79 -7.11 -14.19 -10.09
C ASP A 79 -7.67 -12.99 -10.86
N ARG A 80 -6.76 -12.09 -11.26
CA ARG A 80 -7.07 -10.90 -12.05
C ARG A 80 -6.91 -11.10 -13.54
N SER A 81 -6.57 -12.31 -13.98
CA SER A 81 -6.30 -12.56 -15.39
C SER A 81 -7.57 -12.51 -16.24
N ARG A 82 -7.77 -11.41 -16.97
CA ARG A 82 -8.63 -11.41 -18.16
C ARG A 82 -7.90 -12.10 -19.30
N TRP A 83 -8.59 -12.99 -20.01
CA TRP A 83 -7.96 -13.85 -21.02
C TRP A 83 -7.36 -13.07 -22.21
N TRP A 84 -7.83 -11.85 -22.50
CA TRP A 84 -7.31 -11.01 -23.59
C TRP A 84 -6.14 -10.11 -23.19
N GLU A 85 -5.87 -9.93 -21.90
CA GLU A 85 -4.80 -9.04 -21.38
C GLU A 85 -3.43 -9.71 -21.31
N ARG A 86 -3.32 -10.97 -21.73
CA ARG A 86 -2.09 -11.78 -21.78
C ARG A 86 -0.96 -11.22 -22.67
N PHE A 87 -1.19 -10.09 -23.35
CA PHE A 87 -0.21 -9.43 -24.22
C PHE A 87 0.19 -8.02 -23.75
N SER A 88 -0.33 -7.53 -22.62
CA SER A 88 0.02 -6.19 -22.11
C SER A 88 1.31 -6.21 -21.31
N ILE A 89 2.30 -5.39 -21.73
CA ILE A 89 3.56 -5.16 -21.00
C ILE A 89 3.30 -4.46 -19.65
N ALA A 90 2.18 -3.73 -19.52
CA ALA A 90 1.82 -2.99 -18.32
C ALA A 90 1.02 -3.82 -17.29
N LYS A 91 0.57 -5.03 -17.63
CA LYS A 91 -0.37 -5.81 -16.83
C LYS A 91 0.03 -5.96 -15.36
N GLY A 92 1.30 -6.32 -15.10
CA GLY A 92 1.77 -6.50 -13.73
C GLY A 92 1.74 -5.22 -12.89
N ALA A 93 1.89 -4.05 -13.52
CA ALA A 93 1.80 -2.76 -12.84
C ALA A 93 0.33 -2.36 -12.60
N ASP A 94 -0.56 -2.64 -13.55
CA ASP A 94 -2.00 -2.39 -13.40
C ASP A 94 -2.62 -3.29 -12.32
N ASP A 95 -2.32 -4.60 -12.35
CA ASP A 95 -2.77 -5.56 -11.32
C ASP A 95 -2.31 -5.10 -9.92
N LEU A 96 -1.06 -4.67 -9.79
CA LEU A 96 -0.51 -4.16 -8.53
C LEU A 96 -1.15 -2.84 -8.10
N ARG A 97 -1.47 -1.94 -9.03
CA ARG A 97 -2.19 -0.70 -8.72
C ARG A 97 -3.59 -1.02 -8.19
N ASP A 98 -4.32 -1.90 -8.84
CA ASP A 98 -5.68 -2.29 -8.45
C ASP A 98 -5.69 -3.00 -7.09
N LEU A 99 -4.70 -3.86 -6.83
CA LEU A 99 -4.44 -4.46 -5.51
C LEU A 99 -4.30 -3.39 -4.40
N ASN A 100 -3.47 -2.37 -4.64
CA ASN A 100 -3.21 -1.33 -3.65
C ASN A 100 -4.45 -0.44 -3.41
N TRP A 101 -5.19 -0.08 -4.46
CA TRP A 101 -6.45 0.67 -4.32
C TRP A 101 -7.55 -0.12 -3.61
N GLY A 102 -7.71 -1.41 -3.95
CA GLY A 102 -8.65 -2.29 -3.26
C GLY A 102 -8.30 -2.43 -1.77
N SER A 103 -7.00 -2.56 -1.46
CA SER A 103 -6.51 -2.64 -0.08
C SER A 103 -6.80 -1.35 0.70
N LEU A 104 -6.56 -0.18 0.09
CA LEU A 104 -6.84 1.12 0.67
C LEU A 104 -8.34 1.28 0.98
N PHE A 105 -9.20 1.05 -0.01
CA PHE A 105 -10.64 1.17 0.13
C PHE A 105 -11.20 0.28 1.24
N ALA A 106 -10.77 -0.99 1.29
CA ALA A 106 -11.21 -1.91 2.33
C ALA A 106 -10.77 -1.44 3.73
N ALA A 107 -9.57 -0.89 3.87
CA ALA A 107 -9.06 -0.40 5.14
C ALA A 107 -9.74 0.90 5.59
N GLU A 108 -10.03 1.83 4.66
CA GLU A 108 -10.84 3.02 4.94
C GLU A 108 -12.22 2.62 5.45
N ARG A 109 -12.87 1.68 4.75
CA ARG A 109 -14.18 1.17 5.14
C ARG A 109 -14.15 0.46 6.50
N ALA A 110 -13.06 -0.24 6.82
CA ALA A 110 -12.88 -0.88 8.11
C ALA A 110 -12.81 0.16 9.25
N VAL A 111 -12.05 1.24 9.08
CA VAL A 111 -11.99 2.35 10.07
C VAL A 111 -13.33 3.06 10.21
N GLU A 112 -14.05 3.30 9.10
CA GLU A 112 -15.41 3.89 9.16
C GLU A 112 -16.38 3.04 9.98
N LEU A 113 -16.30 1.72 9.84
CA LEU A 113 -17.13 0.79 10.59
C LEU A 113 -16.70 0.73 12.05
N ASP A 114 -15.41 0.70 12.32
CA ASP A 114 -14.84 0.60 13.66
C ASP A 114 -13.50 1.37 13.77
N PRO A 115 -13.53 2.60 14.31
CA PRO A 115 -12.34 3.42 14.50
C PRO A 115 -11.34 2.86 15.53
N HIS A 116 -11.69 1.80 16.28
CA HIS A 116 -10.77 1.18 17.25
C HIS A 116 -9.96 0.01 16.65
N ASN A 117 -10.21 -0.34 15.38
CA ASN A 117 -9.54 -1.45 14.72
C ASN A 117 -8.09 -1.10 14.34
N LEU A 118 -7.13 -1.51 15.18
CA LEU A 118 -5.70 -1.29 14.93
C LEU A 118 -5.22 -1.92 13.61
N LEU A 119 -5.82 -3.03 13.19
CA LEU A 119 -5.44 -3.72 11.96
C LEU A 119 -5.72 -2.84 10.73
N ALA A 120 -6.88 -2.17 10.73
CA ALA A 120 -7.27 -1.28 9.64
C ALA A 120 -6.32 -0.07 9.54
N HIS A 121 -6.02 0.55 10.69
CA HIS A 121 -5.03 1.64 10.77
C HIS A 121 -3.64 1.22 10.28
N ALA A 122 -3.19 -0.01 10.59
CA ALA A 122 -1.91 -0.51 10.10
C ALA A 122 -1.89 -0.75 8.59
N VAL A 123 -3.01 -1.19 8.00
CA VAL A 123 -3.14 -1.28 6.54
C VAL A 123 -3.10 0.12 5.91
N LEU A 124 -3.80 1.11 6.49
CA LEU A 124 -3.76 2.50 6.02
C LEU A 124 -2.35 3.10 6.11
N ALA A 125 -1.66 2.91 7.23
CA ALA A 125 -0.28 3.35 7.44
C ALA A 125 0.66 2.84 6.32
N ARG A 126 0.47 1.59 5.88
CA ARG A 126 1.20 1.04 4.74
C ARG A 126 0.75 1.65 3.41
N GLN A 127 -0.56 1.65 3.13
CA GLN A 127 -1.09 2.02 1.81
C GLN A 127 -0.89 3.51 1.51
N ASP A 128 -1.02 4.40 2.49
CA ASP A 128 -0.84 5.85 2.29
C ASP A 128 0.60 6.20 1.90
N VAL A 129 1.59 5.53 2.49
CA VAL A 129 3.00 5.68 2.12
C VAL A 129 3.27 5.07 0.74
N LEU A 130 2.70 3.90 0.47
CA LEU A 130 2.86 3.19 -0.79
C LEU A 130 2.34 4.05 -1.96
N LEU A 131 1.07 4.47 -1.89
CA LEU A 131 0.40 5.24 -2.92
C LEU A 131 0.84 6.71 -2.96
N GLY A 132 1.41 7.23 -1.87
CA GLY A 132 1.92 8.60 -1.80
C GLY A 132 0.81 9.66 -1.87
N LEU A 133 -0.39 9.34 -1.38
CA LEU A 133 -1.57 10.20 -1.49
C LEU A 133 -1.47 11.43 -0.58
N SER A 134 -1.09 11.23 0.69
CA SER A 134 -0.93 12.31 1.66
C SER A 134 0.08 11.92 2.74
N ALA A 135 1.18 12.68 2.84
CA ALA A 135 2.19 12.47 3.87
C ALA A 135 1.62 12.67 5.28
N SER A 136 0.75 13.68 5.46
CA SER A 136 0.11 13.94 6.75
C SER A 136 -0.81 12.80 7.21
N ARG A 137 -1.53 12.17 6.27
CA ARG A 137 -2.39 11.03 6.55
C ARG A 137 -1.56 9.81 6.91
N ALA A 138 -0.54 9.50 6.12
CA ALA A 138 0.42 8.44 6.44
C ALA A 138 1.03 8.63 7.84
N GLU A 139 1.47 9.84 8.19
CA GLU A 139 2.05 10.13 9.51
C GLU A 139 1.03 9.97 10.66
N ALA A 140 -0.23 10.34 10.45
CA ALA A 140 -1.27 10.13 11.44
C ALA A 140 -1.51 8.65 11.72
N GLU A 141 -1.60 7.85 10.65
CA GLU A 141 -1.82 6.39 10.75
C GLU A 141 -0.61 5.69 11.38
N TRP A 142 0.61 6.03 10.97
CA TRP A 142 1.83 5.51 11.60
C TRP A 142 1.91 5.84 13.09
N ARG A 143 1.56 7.07 13.47
CA ARG A 143 1.49 7.46 14.89
C ARG A 143 0.48 6.60 15.63
N ALA A 144 -0.74 6.50 15.11
CA ALA A 144 -1.81 5.74 15.72
C ALA A 144 -1.42 4.27 15.93
N VAL A 145 -0.81 3.65 14.91
CA VAL A 145 -0.40 2.25 14.95
C VAL A 145 0.72 2.03 15.98
N LEU A 146 1.79 2.82 15.91
CA LEU A 146 2.97 2.62 16.76
C LEU A 146 2.71 3.01 18.22
N ASP A 147 1.87 4.02 18.48
CA ASP A 147 1.52 4.46 19.83
C ASP A 147 0.60 3.44 20.55
N ASN A 148 -0.12 2.60 19.80
CA ASN A 148 -0.97 1.53 20.33
C ASN A 148 -0.30 0.14 20.25
N GLY A 149 1.02 0.10 20.07
CA GLY A 149 1.80 -1.15 20.11
C GLY A 149 1.68 -2.05 18.88
N GLY A 150 1.08 -1.56 17.79
CA GLY A 150 1.06 -2.24 16.50
C GLY A 150 2.37 -2.06 15.72
N ALA A 151 2.44 -2.68 14.56
CA ALA A 151 3.54 -2.55 13.61
C ALA A 151 3.05 -2.18 12.21
N VAL A 152 3.89 -1.52 11.41
CA VAL A 152 3.65 -1.39 9.96
C VAL A 152 4.42 -2.49 9.25
N VAL A 153 3.71 -3.33 8.48
CA VAL A 153 4.23 -4.64 8.06
C VAL A 153 4.17 -4.81 6.54
N TRP A 154 5.26 -5.30 5.97
CA TRP A 154 5.39 -5.63 4.55
C TRP A 154 5.73 -7.11 4.38
N THR A 155 5.31 -7.67 3.25
CA THR A 155 6.06 -8.78 2.66
C THR A 155 7.26 -8.21 1.92
N ALA A 156 8.41 -8.88 1.99
CA ALA A 156 9.64 -8.41 1.35
C ALA A 156 10.47 -9.55 0.77
N THR A 157 11.33 -9.21 -0.18
CA THR A 157 12.40 -10.10 -0.67
C THR A 157 13.74 -9.56 -0.17
N LEU A 158 14.53 -10.41 0.50
CA LEU A 158 15.90 -10.12 0.91
C LEU A 158 16.85 -10.86 -0.05
N TYR A 159 17.23 -10.21 -1.16
CA TYR A 159 17.98 -10.85 -2.25
C TYR A 159 19.33 -11.44 -1.81
N ASP A 160 19.99 -10.82 -0.84
CA ASP A 160 21.26 -11.30 -0.26
C ASP A 160 21.12 -12.60 0.55
N VAL A 161 19.90 -12.93 1.00
CA VAL A 161 19.60 -14.14 1.77
C VAL A 161 19.07 -15.22 0.82
N ASP A 162 17.93 -14.96 0.20
CA ASP A 162 17.32 -15.88 -0.75
C ASP A 162 16.32 -15.17 -1.68
N VAL A 163 16.70 -15.05 -2.95
CA VAL A 163 15.87 -14.45 -4.01
C VAL A 163 14.56 -15.20 -4.26
N LYS A 164 14.46 -16.47 -3.82
CA LYS A 164 13.28 -17.32 -3.99
C LYS A 164 12.37 -17.40 -2.77
N SER A 165 12.69 -16.67 -1.70
CA SER A 165 11.91 -16.65 -0.47
C SER A 165 11.25 -15.30 -0.23
N TYR A 166 10.08 -15.34 0.41
CA TYR A 166 9.46 -14.15 0.99
C TYR A 166 9.77 -14.08 2.49
N PHE A 167 9.79 -12.85 2.98
CA PHE A 167 9.91 -12.51 4.39
C PHE A 167 8.74 -11.62 4.78
N ILE A 168 8.39 -11.62 6.06
CA ILE A 168 7.53 -10.60 6.65
C ILE A 168 8.41 -9.67 7.45
N VAL A 169 8.37 -8.38 7.14
CA VAL A 169 9.15 -7.35 7.81
C VAL A 169 8.19 -6.43 8.55
N ALA A 170 8.40 -6.28 9.85
CA ALA A 170 7.59 -5.42 10.71
C ALA A 170 8.44 -4.28 11.27
N PHE A 171 7.96 -3.06 11.13
CA PHE A 171 8.50 -1.89 11.80
C PHE A 171 7.58 -1.57 12.98
N ASP A 172 8.04 -1.83 14.19
CA ASP A 172 7.35 -1.41 15.41
C ASP A 172 8.14 -0.30 16.12
N ARG A 173 7.65 0.16 17.27
CA ARG A 173 8.29 1.26 18.02
C ARG A 173 9.70 0.94 18.51
N LEU A 174 10.00 -0.35 18.73
CA LEU A 174 11.22 -0.82 19.38
C LEU A 174 12.26 -1.33 18.38
N ALA A 175 11.81 -1.98 17.31
CA ALA A 175 12.69 -2.73 16.42
C ALA A 175 12.18 -2.84 14.97
N LEU A 176 13.15 -3.09 14.10
CA LEU A 176 12.98 -3.75 12.83
C LEU A 176 12.96 -5.27 13.07
N ARG A 177 11.86 -5.95 12.71
CA ARG A 177 11.75 -7.41 12.83
C ARG A 177 11.63 -8.07 11.47
N VAL A 178 12.36 -9.16 11.28
CA VAL A 178 12.32 -9.99 10.08
C VAL A 178 11.85 -11.38 10.47
N TYR A 179 10.75 -11.83 9.88
CA TYR A 179 10.18 -13.16 10.03
C TYR A 179 10.33 -13.92 8.72
N ARG A 180 10.57 -15.23 8.81
CA ARG A 180 10.31 -16.13 7.67
C ARG A 180 8.83 -16.07 7.31
N PHE A 181 8.52 -16.16 6.01
CA PHE A 181 7.12 -16.20 5.59
C PHE A 181 6.39 -17.40 6.20
N GLY A 182 7.04 -18.55 6.27
CA GLY A 182 6.51 -19.77 6.87
C GLY A 182 6.20 -19.67 8.36
N GLU A 183 6.86 -18.79 9.12
CA GLU A 183 6.53 -18.58 10.53
C GLU A 183 5.08 -18.12 10.71
N LEU A 184 4.55 -17.36 9.75
CA LEU A 184 3.21 -16.77 9.83
C LEU A 184 2.22 -17.39 8.84
N ALA A 185 2.70 -17.95 7.72
CA ALA A 185 1.88 -18.41 6.61
C ALA A 185 1.74 -19.94 6.50
N HIS A 186 2.49 -20.74 7.26
CA HIS A 186 2.52 -22.18 7.05
C HIS A 186 1.18 -22.89 7.35
N PRO A 187 0.82 -23.93 6.57
CA PRO A 187 1.42 -24.35 5.31
C PRO A 187 1.07 -23.43 4.13
N PHE A 188 2.01 -23.31 3.19
CA PHE A 188 1.86 -22.58 1.93
C PHE A 188 2.44 -23.39 0.77
N GLY A 189 1.88 -23.23 -0.44
CA GLY A 189 2.43 -23.83 -1.66
C GLY A 189 3.44 -22.92 -2.34
N THR A 190 4.08 -23.37 -3.41
CA THR A 190 4.99 -22.56 -4.22
C THR A 190 4.57 -22.50 -5.68
N HIS A 191 5.00 -21.45 -6.38
CA HIS A 191 4.88 -21.29 -7.84
C HIS A 191 6.22 -20.81 -8.38
N LEU A 192 6.80 -21.53 -9.34
CA LEU A 192 8.14 -21.21 -9.90
C LEU A 192 9.24 -21.09 -8.81
N GLY A 193 9.07 -21.80 -7.70
CA GLY A 193 9.97 -21.75 -6.54
C GLY A 193 9.72 -20.58 -5.58
N MET A 194 8.80 -19.66 -5.88
CA MET A 194 8.38 -18.58 -4.98
C MET A 194 7.20 -19.02 -4.10
N PRO A 195 7.08 -18.55 -2.85
CA PRO A 195 5.89 -18.79 -2.03
C PRO A 195 4.61 -18.25 -2.70
N LYS A 196 3.56 -19.06 -2.74
CA LYS A 196 2.21 -18.58 -3.05
C LYS A 196 1.61 -17.96 -1.80
N PHE A 197 0.98 -16.80 -1.94
CA PHE A 197 0.16 -16.25 -0.86
C PHE A 197 -0.99 -17.23 -0.54
N PRO A 198 -1.18 -17.58 0.74
CA PRO A 198 -2.27 -18.47 1.12
C PRO A 198 -3.62 -17.74 1.15
N GLY A 199 -4.72 -18.49 1.20
CA GLY A 199 -6.06 -17.93 1.26
C GLY A 199 -6.40 -17.23 2.59
N SER A 200 -7.65 -16.78 2.70
CA SER A 200 -8.19 -16.11 3.89
C SER A 200 -8.24 -16.99 5.14
N ASP A 201 -8.06 -18.30 4.99
CA ASP A 201 -7.97 -19.30 6.06
C ASP A 201 -6.68 -19.17 6.89
N ARG A 202 -5.63 -18.51 6.36
CA ARG A 202 -4.39 -18.23 7.10
C ARG A 202 -4.46 -16.94 7.91
N GLU A 203 -5.39 -16.90 8.86
CA GLU A 203 -5.67 -15.73 9.68
C GLU A 203 -4.42 -15.16 10.39
N ARG A 204 -3.51 -16.02 10.87
CA ARG A 204 -2.26 -15.60 11.51
C ARG A 204 -1.40 -14.71 10.61
N LEU A 205 -1.28 -15.05 9.32
CA LEU A 205 -0.58 -14.23 8.34
C LEU A 205 -1.28 -12.90 8.13
N TRP A 206 -2.59 -12.94 7.89
CA TRP A 206 -3.36 -11.74 7.53
C TRP A 206 -3.45 -10.74 8.68
N ARG A 207 -3.57 -11.22 9.93
CA ARG A 207 -3.45 -10.38 11.12
C ARG A 207 -2.07 -9.76 11.26
N ALA A 208 -1.01 -10.56 11.09
CA ALA A 208 0.36 -10.08 11.19
C ALA A 208 0.68 -9.06 10.09
N TRP A 209 0.23 -9.31 8.86
CA TRP A 209 0.44 -8.39 7.74
C TRP A 209 -0.40 -7.11 7.86
N ALA A 210 -1.48 -7.14 8.63
CA ALA A 210 -2.23 -5.97 9.08
C ALA A 210 -1.71 -5.42 10.43
N GLY A 211 -0.43 -5.62 10.75
CA GLY A 211 0.22 -4.93 11.89
C GLY A 211 0.04 -5.52 13.27
N CYS A 212 -0.79 -6.56 13.40
CA CYS A 212 -1.02 -7.28 14.66
C CYS A 212 -0.27 -8.62 14.64
N VAL A 213 1.05 -8.57 14.77
CA VAL A 213 1.90 -9.77 14.80
C VAL A 213 1.73 -10.49 16.14
N ASP A 214 1.47 -11.80 16.10
CA ASP A 214 1.39 -12.64 17.29
C ASP A 214 2.69 -12.54 18.11
N ALA A 215 2.58 -12.21 19.39
CA ALA A 215 3.74 -12.09 20.30
C ALA A 215 4.54 -13.41 20.43
N LYS A 216 3.92 -14.56 20.12
CA LYS A 216 4.60 -15.86 20.10
C LYS A 216 5.35 -16.13 18.79
N ALA A 217 5.12 -15.33 17.74
CA ALA A 217 5.83 -15.48 16.49
C ALA A 217 7.31 -15.19 16.68
N ARG A 218 8.16 -16.05 16.13
CA ARG A 218 9.61 -15.96 16.31
C ARG A 218 10.24 -15.24 15.11
N PRO A 219 10.72 -14.00 15.28
CA PRO A 219 11.49 -13.36 14.23
C PRO A 219 12.84 -14.09 14.06
N GLU A 220 13.31 -14.20 12.82
CA GLU A 220 14.69 -14.62 12.53
C GLU A 220 15.70 -13.57 13.00
N ALA A 221 15.30 -12.30 12.92
CA ALA A 221 16.08 -11.19 13.43
C ALA A 221 15.16 -10.13 14.03
N SER A 222 15.57 -9.61 15.19
CA SER A 222 14.98 -8.43 15.82
C SER A 222 16.11 -7.43 16.05
N VAL A 223 16.12 -6.36 15.26
CA VAL A 223 17.15 -5.32 15.31
C VAL A 223 16.56 -4.09 16.01
N PRO A 224 16.99 -3.78 17.24
CA PRO A 224 16.59 -2.55 17.90
C PRO A 224 16.97 -1.33 17.05
N TRP A 225 16.14 -0.28 17.06
CA TRP A 225 16.46 0.94 16.30
C TRP A 225 17.75 1.62 16.77
N SER A 226 18.19 1.38 18.01
CA SER A 226 19.50 1.80 18.52
C SER A 226 20.68 1.21 17.72
N ASP A 227 20.48 0.05 17.11
CA ASP A 227 21.50 -0.71 16.40
C ASP A 227 21.46 -0.44 14.89
N VAL A 228 20.52 0.37 14.41
CA VAL A 228 20.51 0.86 13.03
C VAL A 228 21.34 2.14 12.95
N ARG A 229 22.33 2.16 12.07
CA ARG A 229 23.26 3.29 11.87
C ARG A 229 22.87 4.18 10.69
N GLU A 230 22.30 3.57 9.66
CA GLU A 230 21.95 4.25 8.42
C GLU A 230 20.72 3.59 7.80
N ILE A 231 19.83 4.42 7.25
CA ILE A 231 18.76 3.95 6.36
C ILE A 231 18.93 4.64 5.01
N LYS A 232 19.10 3.84 3.97
CA LYS A 232 19.30 4.31 2.59
C LYS A 232 18.19 3.82 1.68
N ALA A 233 17.60 4.73 0.92
CA ALA A 233 16.67 4.40 -0.16
C ALA A 233 17.44 4.20 -1.48
N GLY A 234 17.46 2.97 -1.97
CA GLY A 234 17.99 2.60 -3.28
C GLY A 234 16.89 2.46 -4.34
N ASN A 235 17.27 2.17 -5.59
CA ASN A 235 16.33 2.06 -6.71
C ASN A 235 15.23 1.03 -6.46
N TRP A 236 15.61 -0.15 -5.95
CA TRP A 236 14.70 -1.28 -5.69
C TRP A 236 14.58 -1.67 -4.22
N VAL A 237 15.58 -1.33 -3.41
CA VAL A 237 15.73 -1.80 -2.04
C VAL A 237 15.80 -0.67 -1.04
N LEU A 238 15.27 -0.92 0.15
CA LEU A 238 15.56 -0.16 1.35
C LEU A 238 16.71 -0.87 2.09
N GLU A 239 17.76 -0.14 2.41
CA GLU A 239 18.96 -0.68 3.07
C GLU A 239 19.04 -0.16 4.50
N PHE A 240 19.28 -1.08 5.45
CA PHE A 240 19.50 -0.78 6.85
C PHE A 240 20.91 -1.23 7.24
N LYS A 241 21.81 -0.27 7.46
CA LYS A 241 23.16 -0.58 7.94
C LYS A 241 23.15 -0.76 9.45
N LEU A 242 23.72 -1.86 9.91
CA LEU A 242 23.66 -2.26 11.30
C LEU A 242 24.94 -1.93 12.06
N ALA A 243 24.81 -1.71 13.36
CA ALA A 243 25.93 -1.57 14.29
C ALA A 243 26.59 -2.92 14.58
N GLN A 244 25.80 -4.00 14.52
CA GLN A 244 26.21 -5.37 14.78
C GLN A 244 25.70 -6.28 13.69
N LYS A 245 26.46 -7.33 13.39
CA LYS A 245 26.04 -8.35 12.42
C LYS A 245 24.91 -9.19 12.98
N ILE A 246 24.00 -9.61 12.10
CA ILE A 246 22.92 -10.54 12.40
C ILE A 246 22.96 -11.73 11.45
N ILE A 247 22.23 -12.80 11.77
CA ILE A 247 22.08 -13.93 10.87
C ILE A 247 20.60 -14.10 10.55
N VAL A 248 20.27 -14.16 9.26
CA VAL A 248 18.90 -14.33 8.77
C VAL A 248 18.78 -15.64 7.99
N GLY A 249 17.81 -16.48 8.34
CA GLY A 249 17.44 -17.70 7.63
C GLY A 249 16.18 -17.53 6.76
N SER A 250 16.07 -18.29 5.68
CA SER A 250 14.91 -18.34 4.79
C SER A 250 14.16 -19.67 4.89
N ASP A 251 12.91 -19.72 4.42
CA ASP A 251 12.15 -20.98 4.35
C ASP A 251 12.74 -21.98 3.34
N GLY A 252 13.52 -21.50 2.36
CA GLY A 252 14.31 -22.33 1.46
C GLY A 252 15.58 -22.95 2.08
N GLY A 253 15.83 -22.72 3.38
CA GLY A 253 16.98 -23.28 4.10
C GLY A 253 18.29 -22.51 3.93
N LYS A 254 18.31 -21.42 3.14
CA LYS A 254 19.49 -20.54 3.04
C LYS A 254 19.62 -19.67 4.28
N ARG A 255 20.86 -19.37 4.66
CA ARG A 255 21.20 -18.55 5.81
C ARG A 255 22.36 -17.61 5.48
N LYS A 256 22.29 -16.36 5.95
CA LYS A 256 23.31 -15.34 5.65
C LYS A 256 23.60 -14.48 6.87
N GLU A 257 24.88 -14.21 7.11
CA GLU A 257 25.34 -13.18 8.04
C GLU A 257 25.32 -11.81 7.34
N LEU A 258 24.67 -10.81 7.95
CA LEU A 258 24.42 -9.49 7.38
C LEU A 258 24.88 -8.39 8.35
N ASP A 259 25.67 -7.45 7.85
CA ASP A 259 25.91 -6.12 8.44
C ASP A 259 25.04 -5.03 7.79
N VAL A 260 24.41 -5.34 6.65
CA VAL A 260 23.43 -4.51 5.96
C VAL A 260 22.24 -5.37 5.56
N ILE A 261 21.04 -4.98 5.98
CA ILE A 261 19.80 -5.62 5.51
C ILE A 261 19.32 -4.86 4.28
N LYS A 262 19.37 -5.50 3.11
CA LYS A 262 18.79 -4.98 1.87
C LYS A 262 17.48 -5.70 1.59
N MET A 263 16.38 -4.96 1.55
CA MET A 263 15.06 -5.54 1.33
C MET A 263 14.29 -4.81 0.24
N ASN A 264 13.69 -5.57 -0.67
CA ASN A 264 12.66 -5.07 -1.57
C ASN A 264 11.30 -5.23 -0.88
N LEU A 265 10.77 -4.12 -0.36
CA LEU A 265 9.42 -4.06 0.20
C LEU A 265 8.39 -4.18 -0.93
N HIS A 266 7.60 -5.26 -0.94
CA HIS A 266 6.60 -5.46 -1.99
C HIS A 266 5.48 -4.41 -1.91
N GLY A 267 4.90 -4.06 -3.05
CA GLY A 267 3.77 -3.14 -3.15
C GLY A 267 4.04 -1.93 -4.04
N GLY A 268 5.30 -1.49 -4.14
CA GLY A 268 5.69 -0.40 -5.06
C GLY A 268 5.66 -0.86 -6.51
N THR A 269 4.96 -0.12 -7.38
CA THR A 269 5.02 -0.32 -8.83
C THR A 269 6.31 0.28 -9.39
N PRO A 270 7.12 -0.48 -10.16
CA PRO A 270 8.17 0.13 -10.95
C PRO A 270 7.55 0.96 -12.08
N THR A 271 8.27 1.96 -12.55
CA THR A 271 7.94 2.63 -13.81
C THR A 271 8.76 2.00 -14.92
N LEU A 272 8.11 1.67 -16.05
CA LEU A 272 8.78 1.22 -17.25
C LEU A 272 9.04 2.43 -18.15
N GLU A 273 10.31 2.73 -18.43
CA GLU A 273 10.68 3.70 -19.47
C GLU A 273 11.00 2.95 -20.76
N THR A 274 10.20 3.19 -21.79
CA THR A 274 10.44 2.62 -23.12
C THR A 274 11.21 3.63 -23.97
N HIS A 275 12.44 3.28 -24.32
CA HIS A 275 13.25 3.99 -25.29
C HIS A 275 13.08 3.33 -26.66
N VAL A 276 12.72 4.15 -27.64
CA VAL A 276 12.67 3.75 -29.04
C VAL A 276 13.81 4.45 -29.74
N SER A 277 14.79 3.67 -30.21
CA SER A 277 15.85 4.15 -31.10
C SER A 277 15.65 3.58 -32.48
N ARG A 278 15.87 4.40 -33.51
CA ARG A 278 15.94 3.94 -34.90
C ARG A 278 17.40 3.90 -35.30
N ASP A 279 17.79 2.84 -35.98
CA ASP A 279 19.11 2.79 -36.60
C ASP A 279 19.23 3.94 -37.62
N PRO A 280 20.26 4.80 -37.51
CA PRO A 280 20.43 5.93 -38.42
C PRO A 280 20.80 5.51 -39.84
N ILE A 281 21.23 4.26 -40.06
CA ILE A 281 21.65 3.69 -41.35
C ILE A 281 20.52 2.84 -41.95
N ASP A 282 19.79 2.07 -41.14
CA ASP A 282 18.60 1.32 -41.57
C ASP A 282 17.33 1.81 -40.84
N PRO A 283 16.56 2.74 -41.42
CA PRO A 283 15.36 3.31 -40.79
C PRO A 283 14.27 2.29 -40.44
N TRP A 284 14.34 1.07 -40.99
CA TRP A 284 13.40 -0.02 -40.71
C TRP A 284 13.82 -0.86 -39.50
N ASN A 285 15.06 -0.72 -39.04
CA ASN A 285 15.55 -1.35 -37.83
C ASN A 285 15.23 -0.48 -36.61
N ILE A 286 14.18 -0.85 -35.89
CA ILE A 286 13.69 -0.17 -34.68
C ILE A 286 14.13 -0.99 -33.47
N ASP A 287 15.00 -0.42 -32.64
CA ASP A 287 15.33 -0.97 -31.32
C ASP A 287 14.39 -0.37 -30.27
N VAL A 288 13.67 -1.25 -29.56
CA VAL A 288 12.77 -0.88 -28.47
C VAL A 288 13.34 -1.46 -27.19
N ARG A 289 13.94 -0.60 -26.38
CA ARG A 289 14.47 -0.96 -25.07
C ARG A 289 13.54 -0.48 -23.97
N THR A 290 13.03 -1.38 -23.15
CA THR A 290 12.29 -1.01 -21.93
C THR A 290 13.20 -1.15 -20.72
N MET A 291 13.31 -0.09 -19.91
CA MET A 291 14.07 -0.07 -18.67
C MET A 291 13.12 0.05 -17.47
N GLY A 292 13.27 -0.86 -16.50
CA GLY A 292 12.59 -0.74 -15.22
C GLY A 292 13.28 0.28 -14.33
N ILE A 293 12.61 1.36 -14.01
CA ILE A 293 12.98 2.26 -12.92
C ILE A 293 12.28 1.74 -11.67
N GLY A 294 13.10 1.32 -10.71
CA GLY A 294 12.60 0.84 -9.43
C GLY A 294 11.88 1.95 -8.66
N PRO A 295 11.04 1.59 -7.69
CA PRO A 295 10.17 2.52 -6.99
C PRO A 295 10.94 3.36 -5.95
N LEU A 296 12.01 4.06 -6.35
CA LEU A 296 12.89 4.87 -5.49
C LEU A 296 12.09 5.89 -4.66
N ALA A 297 11.11 6.55 -5.29
CA ALA A 297 10.26 7.52 -4.60
C ALA A 297 9.43 6.85 -3.49
N TYR A 298 8.98 5.61 -3.70
CA TYR A 298 8.30 4.84 -2.66
C TYR A 298 9.25 4.44 -1.53
N GLN A 299 10.45 3.94 -1.84
CA GLN A 299 11.45 3.63 -0.81
C GLN A 299 11.83 4.88 0.01
N GLU A 300 11.95 6.03 -0.65
CA GLU A 300 12.21 7.31 0.00
C GLU A 300 11.04 7.74 0.90
N ARG A 301 9.78 7.58 0.45
CA ARG A 301 8.60 7.86 1.28
C ARG A 301 8.56 6.98 2.53
N VAL A 302 8.81 5.68 2.39
CA VAL A 302 8.89 4.75 3.53
C VAL A 302 9.97 5.21 4.50
N ARG A 303 11.18 5.44 4.00
CA ARG A 303 12.34 5.88 4.80
C ARG A 303 12.07 7.17 5.58
N ARG A 304 11.53 8.20 4.90
CA ARG A 304 11.23 9.51 5.48
C ARG A 304 10.10 9.46 6.50
N THR A 305 9.13 8.57 6.30
CA THR A 305 8.04 8.37 7.25
C THR A 305 8.54 7.63 8.48
N LEU A 306 9.21 6.49 8.27
CA LEU A 306 9.73 5.61 9.32
C LEU A 306 10.62 6.36 10.32
N VAL A 307 11.62 7.09 9.84
CA VAL A 307 12.65 7.71 10.70
C VAL A 307 12.07 8.68 11.74
N LYS A 308 10.95 9.34 11.41
CA LYS A 308 10.26 10.27 12.32
C LYS A 308 9.78 9.59 13.61
N PHE A 309 9.52 8.29 13.57
CA PHE A 309 8.95 7.55 14.69
C PHE A 309 9.98 6.72 15.46
N VAL A 310 11.10 6.39 14.83
CA VAL A 310 12.08 5.44 15.37
C VAL A 310 13.42 6.08 15.73
N ASP A 311 13.66 7.31 15.26
CA ASP A 311 14.86 8.07 15.54
C ASP A 311 14.56 9.58 15.66
N PRO A 312 13.76 9.99 16.67
CA PRO A 312 13.43 11.40 16.88
C PRO A 312 14.66 12.27 17.20
N ASP A 313 15.72 11.66 17.75
CA ASP A 313 16.97 12.33 18.10
C ASP A 313 17.95 12.49 16.92
N GLY A 314 17.63 11.92 15.75
CA GLY A 314 18.43 12.07 14.52
C GLY A 314 19.80 11.37 14.56
N ARG A 315 19.91 10.21 15.21
CA ARG A 315 21.14 9.41 15.29
C ARG A 315 21.39 8.56 14.04
N ILE A 316 20.35 8.23 13.28
CA ILE A 316 20.39 7.39 12.09
C ILE A 316 20.74 8.26 10.89
N ALA A 317 21.82 7.92 10.20
CA ALA A 317 22.21 8.61 8.97
C ALA A 317 21.19 8.38 7.84
N LEU A 318 20.88 9.46 7.13
CA LEU A 318 19.92 9.49 6.01
C LEU A 318 20.58 9.99 4.73
N PRO A 319 21.52 9.24 4.11
CA PRO A 319 22.19 9.66 2.89
C PRO A 319 21.20 9.94 1.76
N LYS A 320 21.67 10.71 0.76
CA LYS A 320 20.86 11.05 -0.41
C LYS A 320 20.44 9.77 -1.14
N ALA A 321 19.14 9.69 -1.45
CA ALA A 321 18.60 8.61 -2.27
C ALA A 321 19.36 8.50 -3.61
N SER A 322 19.74 7.28 -4.00
CA SER A 322 20.56 7.04 -5.18
C SER A 322 19.88 6.08 -6.14
N ARG A 323 19.86 6.44 -7.43
CA ARG A 323 19.48 5.55 -8.54
C ARG A 323 20.55 4.52 -8.90
N SER A 324 21.54 4.30 -8.01
CA SER A 324 22.55 3.26 -8.21
C SER A 324 21.87 1.94 -8.55
N ALA A 325 22.45 1.19 -9.50
CA ALA A 325 21.97 -0.14 -9.87
C ALA A 325 21.84 -0.98 -8.60
N GLY A 326 20.60 -1.16 -8.14
CA GLY A 326 20.26 -1.88 -6.93
C GLY A 326 19.72 -3.22 -7.34
N TRP A 327 20.65 -4.10 -7.73
CA TRP A 327 20.45 -5.47 -8.23
C TRP A 327 19.82 -5.60 -9.61
#